data_AF-A0A536UR24-F1
#
_entry.id   AF-A0A536UR24-F1
#
_cell.length_a   1.000
_cell.length_b   1.000
_cell.length_c   1.000
_cell.angle_alpha   90.00
_cell.angle_beta   90.00
_cell.angle_gamma   90.00
#
_symmetry.space_group_name_H-M   'P 1'
#
loop_
_entity.id
_entity.type
_entity.pdbx_description
1 polymer ?
#
loop_
_entity_poly.entity_id
_entity_poly.type
_entity_poly.pdbx_seq_one_letter_code
_entity_poly.pdbx_strand_id
1 'polypeptide(L)'
;MSDALLRLAQAYGIAPTYRDVWGTEHRVSDRTLRALLSAMAVDADTDERAERELKQRERALWQRAIAPVVVARQGPRLALPVHLPESLDGRRLSWRLVEEGGGKRDGTVAVASLTETARTHIDGEVWIERELAIDIQAP
;
A
#
# COMPACT_ATOMS: atom_id res chain seq x y z
N MET A 1 14.28 8.68 19.34
CA MET A 1 13.45 8.21 18.21
C MET A 1 13.55 9.15 17.03
N SER A 2 14.12 8.68 15.94
CA SER A 2 14.05 9.36 14.64
C SER A 2 12.63 9.29 14.06
N ASP A 3 12.28 10.24 13.19
CA ASP A 3 11.01 10.26 12.46
C ASP A 3 10.87 9.02 11.54
N ALA A 4 11.98 8.65 10.87
CA ALA A 4 12.05 7.49 10.01
C ALA A 4 11.71 6.17 10.73
N LEU A 5 12.28 5.94 11.93
CA LEU A 5 12.00 4.73 12.72
C LEU A 5 10.53 4.64 13.13
N LEU A 6 9.93 5.78 13.53
CA LEU A 6 8.51 5.87 13.87
C LEU A 6 7.62 5.53 12.68
N ARG A 7 7.85 6.18 11.54
CA ARG A 7 7.07 5.97 10.31
C ARG A 7 7.21 4.55 9.80
N LEU A 8 8.41 3.98 9.86
CA LEU A 8 8.64 2.58 9.50
C LEU A 8 7.87 1.64 10.42
N ALA A 9 7.95 1.82 11.74
CA ALA A 9 7.20 1.02 12.71
C ALA A 9 5.68 1.06 12.44
N GLN A 10 5.13 2.27 12.22
CA GLN A 10 3.73 2.45 11.87
C GLN A 10 3.36 1.76 10.55
N ALA A 11 4.22 1.83 9.53
CA ALA A 11 4.00 1.19 8.25
C ALA A 11 3.94 -0.35 8.34
N TYR A 12 4.52 -0.93 9.40
CA TYR A 12 4.45 -2.35 9.74
C TYR A 12 3.39 -2.67 10.82
N GLY A 13 2.56 -1.69 11.21
CA GLY A 13 1.48 -1.89 12.18
C GLY A 13 1.94 -1.91 13.64
N ILE A 14 3.14 -1.43 13.94
CA ILE A 14 3.68 -1.33 15.31
C ILE A 14 3.27 0.02 15.89
N ALA A 15 2.43 0.00 16.92
CA ALA A 15 2.03 1.21 17.62
C ALA A 15 3.19 1.79 18.47
N PRO A 16 3.47 3.10 18.39
CA PRO A 16 4.55 3.73 19.16
C PRO A 16 4.17 3.99 20.63
N THR A 17 2.88 3.85 20.97
CA THR A 17 2.34 3.99 22.32
C THR A 17 1.30 2.91 22.58
N TYR A 18 1.09 2.58 23.86
CA TYR A 18 0.03 1.68 24.28
C TYR A 18 -0.49 2.09 25.67
N ARG A 19 -1.71 1.67 26.02
CA ARG A 19 -2.23 1.79 27.38
C ARG A 19 -2.11 0.46 28.07
N ASP A 20 -1.58 0.46 29.29
CA ASP A 20 -1.54 -0.73 30.13
C ASP A 20 -2.91 -1.05 30.75
N VAL A 21 -2.98 -2.15 31.48
CA VAL A 21 -4.20 -2.63 32.15
C VAL A 21 -4.69 -1.69 33.27
N TRP A 22 -3.87 -0.74 33.70
CA TRP A 22 -4.21 0.28 34.69
C TRP A 22 -4.57 1.62 34.02
N GLY A 23 -4.66 1.65 32.68
CA GLY A 23 -5.04 2.82 31.89
C GLY A 23 -3.91 3.84 31.68
N THR A 24 -2.70 3.53 32.12
CA THR A 24 -1.54 4.40 31.96
C THR A 24 -0.96 4.25 30.56
N GLU A 25 -0.68 5.38 29.91
CA GLU A 25 -0.13 5.40 28.56
C GLU A 25 1.40 5.31 28.62
N HIS A 26 1.96 4.40 27.83
CA HIS A 26 3.39 4.13 27.73
C HIS A 26 3.86 4.37 26.31
N ARG A 27 5.07 4.92 26.19
CA ARG A 27 5.77 5.06 24.90
C ARG A 27 6.73 3.91 24.71
N VAL A 28 6.70 3.31 23.52
CA VAL A 28 7.62 2.25 23.14
C VAL A 28 9.02 2.84 22.91
N SER A 29 10.04 2.21 23.47
CA SER A 29 11.44 2.63 23.29
C SER A 29 11.95 2.35 21.88
N ASP A 30 12.92 3.14 21.39
CA ASP A 30 13.59 2.89 20.10
C ASP A 30 14.15 1.46 20.03
N ARG A 31 14.76 0.97 21.12
CA ARG A 31 15.27 -0.41 21.21
C ARG A 31 14.17 -1.44 20.94
N THR A 32 13.00 -1.25 21.53
CA THR A 32 11.86 -2.15 21.35
C THR A 32 11.33 -2.08 19.92
N LEU A 33 11.20 -0.88 19.33
CA LEU A 33 10.75 -0.75 17.94
C LEU A 33 11.71 -1.44 16.96
N ARG A 34 13.02 -1.24 17.12
CA ARG A 34 14.03 -1.91 16.28
C ARG A 34 13.97 -3.44 16.44
N ALA A 35 13.80 -3.93 17.66
CA ALA A 35 13.65 -5.36 17.92
C ALA A 35 12.39 -5.96 17.26
N LEU A 36 11.25 -5.26 17.32
CA LEU A 36 10.01 -5.69 16.68
C LEU A 36 10.13 -5.68 15.15
N LEU A 37 10.72 -4.63 14.57
CA LEU A 37 11.00 -4.54 13.14
C LEU A 37 11.94 -5.66 12.67
N SER A 38 13.00 -5.94 13.44
CA SER A 38 13.93 -7.05 13.16
C SER A 38 13.22 -8.41 13.19
N ALA A 39 12.30 -8.63 14.15
CA ALA A 39 11.48 -9.85 14.21
C ALA A 39 10.54 -10.00 13.00
N MET A 40 10.18 -8.90 12.33
CA MET A 40 9.44 -8.87 11.06
C MET A 40 10.37 -8.92 9.84
N ALA A 41 11.66 -9.24 10.02
CA ALA A 41 12.71 -9.27 9.01
C ALA A 41 12.96 -7.91 8.31
N VAL A 42 12.84 -6.81 9.04
CA VAL A 42 13.13 -5.44 8.57
C VAL A 42 14.43 -4.92 9.19
N ASP A 43 15.40 -4.52 8.37
CA ASP A 43 16.69 -3.99 8.84
C ASP A 43 16.56 -2.51 9.27
N ALA A 44 16.29 -2.30 10.56
CA ALA A 44 16.15 -0.97 11.15
C ALA A 44 17.15 -0.75 12.29
N ASP A 45 18.37 -1.31 12.22
CA ASP A 45 19.35 -1.20 13.32
C ASP A 45 19.87 0.22 13.54
N THR A 46 19.90 1.05 12.49
CA THR A 46 20.27 2.47 12.55
C THR A 46 19.19 3.35 11.92
N ASP A 47 19.27 4.66 12.12
CA ASP A 47 18.30 5.59 11.54
C ASP A 47 18.41 5.64 10.00
N GLU A 48 19.63 5.56 9.47
CA GLU A 48 19.88 5.50 8.02
C GLU A 48 19.30 4.21 7.40
N ARG A 49 19.39 3.09 8.12
CA ARG A 49 18.79 1.82 7.68
C ARG A 49 17.27 1.89 7.73
N ALA A 50 16.69 2.45 8.79
CA ALA A 50 15.25 2.66 8.88
C ALA A 50 14.72 3.56 7.75
N GLU A 51 15.42 4.66 7.44
CA GLU A 51 15.09 5.55 6.32
C GLU A 51 15.13 4.82 4.96
N ARG A 52 16.14 3.98 4.75
CA ARG A 52 16.27 3.16 3.54
C ARG A 52 15.13 2.17 3.40
N GLU A 53 14.81 1.41 4.47
CA GLU A 53 13.71 0.44 4.46
C GLU A 53 12.36 1.11 4.25
N LEU A 54 12.13 2.27 4.85
CA LEU A 54 10.91 3.06 4.65
C LEU A 54 10.74 3.44 3.17
N LYS A 55 11.79 4.03 2.57
CA LYS A 55 11.79 4.37 1.13
C LYS A 55 11.60 3.15 0.24
N GLN A 56 12.28 2.05 0.55
CA GLN A 56 12.15 0.81 -0.23
C GLN A 56 10.74 0.24 -0.16
N ARG A 57 10.09 0.28 1.01
CA ARG A 57 8.70 -0.14 1.19
C ARG A 57 7.74 0.76 0.42
N GLU A 58 7.86 2.09 0.57
CA GLU A 58 7.03 3.06 -0.17
C GLU A 58 7.17 2.85 -1.68
N ARG A 59 8.41 2.70 -2.18
CA ARG A 59 8.70 2.37 -3.57
C ARG A 59 8.05 1.06 -4.02
N ALA A 60 8.19 -0.01 -3.23
CA ALA A 60 7.62 -1.32 -3.57
C ALA A 60 6.09 -1.33 -3.58
N LEU A 61 5.43 -0.49 -2.77
CA LEU A 61 3.97 -0.33 -2.79
C LEU A 61 3.51 0.35 -4.08
N TRP A 62 4.14 1.47 -4.44
CA TRP A 62 3.76 2.25 -5.62
C TRP A 62 4.16 1.59 -6.94
N GLN A 63 5.27 0.86 -6.99
CA GLN A 63 5.70 0.15 -8.20
C GLN A 63 4.85 -1.10 -8.51
N ARG A 64 3.93 -1.49 -7.62
CA ARG A 64 2.96 -2.55 -7.88
C ARG A 64 1.70 -1.95 -8.49
N ALA A 65 1.38 -2.39 -9.70
CA ALA A 65 0.17 -1.93 -10.39
C ALA A 65 -1.11 -2.19 -9.61
N ILE A 66 -1.21 -3.31 -8.88
CA ILE A 66 -2.33 -3.62 -7.98
C ILE A 66 -1.79 -4.28 -6.71
N ALA A 67 -2.50 -4.11 -5.59
CA ALA A 67 -2.22 -4.87 -4.38
C ALA A 67 -2.30 -6.39 -4.65
N PRO A 68 -1.46 -7.22 -4.03
CA PRO A 68 -1.45 -8.66 -4.27
C PRO A 68 -2.76 -9.34 -3.84
N VAL A 69 -3.45 -8.77 -2.86
CA VAL A 69 -4.75 -9.21 -2.37
C VAL A 69 -5.59 -7.97 -2.11
N VAL A 70 -6.83 -7.97 -2.60
CA VAL A 70 -7.83 -6.96 -2.28
C VAL A 70 -9.01 -7.67 -1.63
N VAL A 71 -9.39 -7.21 -0.44
CA VAL A 71 -10.56 -7.69 0.28
C VAL A 71 -11.62 -6.61 0.19
N ALA A 72 -12.77 -6.95 -0.38
CA ALA A 72 -13.92 -6.07 -0.46
C ALA A 72 -15.14 -6.74 0.17
N ARG A 73 -16.06 -5.92 0.68
CA ARG A 73 -17.38 -6.41 1.09
C ARG A 73 -18.21 -6.73 -0.15
N GLN A 74 -19.15 -7.66 -0.01
CA GLN A 74 -20.12 -7.95 -1.05
C GLN A 74 -20.90 -6.68 -1.42
N GLY A 75 -21.01 -6.39 -2.71
CA GLY A 75 -21.65 -5.21 -3.25
C GLY A 75 -21.63 -5.23 -4.78
N PRO A 76 -22.27 -4.25 -5.43
CA PRO A 76 -22.40 -4.22 -6.89
C PRO A 76 -21.12 -3.80 -7.62
N ARG A 77 -20.15 -3.21 -6.90
CA ARG A 77 -18.94 -2.62 -7.47
C ARG A 77 -17.74 -2.89 -6.59
N LEU A 78 -16.65 -3.27 -7.23
CA LEU A 78 -15.31 -3.37 -6.66
C LEU A 78 -14.51 -2.15 -7.11
N ALA A 79 -13.99 -1.38 -6.15
CA ALA A 79 -13.05 -0.29 -6.38
C ALA A 79 -11.63 -0.80 -6.12
N LEU A 80 -10.79 -0.80 -7.15
CA LEU A 80 -9.40 -1.27 -7.10
C LEU A 80 -8.45 -0.09 -7.24
N PRO A 81 -7.61 0.20 -6.24
CA PRO A 81 -6.48 1.11 -6.43
C PRO A 81 -5.49 0.50 -7.42
N VAL A 82 -5.14 1.28 -8.45
CA VAL A 82 -4.14 0.92 -9.45
C VAL A 82 -3.05 1.98 -9.49
N HIS A 83 -1.80 1.58 -9.28
CA HIS A 83 -0.64 2.48 -9.40
C HIS A 83 -0.04 2.36 -10.79
N LEU A 84 0.05 3.47 -11.52
CA LEU A 84 0.69 3.52 -12.82
C LEU A 84 1.63 4.72 -12.88
N PRO A 85 2.79 4.62 -13.55
CA PRO A 85 3.56 5.80 -13.85
C PRO A 85 2.77 6.72 -14.79
N GLU A 86 2.93 8.03 -14.62
CA GLU A 86 2.26 9.07 -15.43
C GLU A 86 2.56 8.91 -16.93
N SER A 87 3.71 8.33 -17.27
CA SER A 87 4.10 7.99 -18.64
C SER A 87 3.09 7.07 -19.37
N LEU A 88 2.20 6.39 -18.63
CA LEU A 88 1.14 5.54 -19.18
C LEU A 88 -0.23 6.24 -19.33
N ASP A 89 -0.36 7.54 -19.03
CA ASP A 89 -1.65 8.24 -19.08
C ASP A 89 -2.33 8.20 -20.46
N GLY A 90 -1.53 8.26 -21.53
CA GLY A 90 -2.03 8.12 -22.91
C GLY A 90 -2.35 6.68 -23.34
N ARG A 91 -2.27 5.70 -22.43
CA ARG A 91 -2.46 4.27 -22.73
C ARG A 91 -3.81 3.76 -22.24
N ARG A 92 -4.09 2.50 -22.54
CA ARG A 92 -5.27 1.77 -22.07
C ARG A 92 -4.85 0.66 -21.11
N LEU A 93 -5.55 0.56 -19.99
CA LEU A 93 -5.42 -0.52 -19.03
C LEU A 93 -6.42 -1.62 -19.40
N SER A 94 -5.92 -2.84 -19.60
CA SER A 94 -6.76 -4.03 -19.78
C SER A 94 -6.75 -4.86 -18.50
N TRP A 95 -7.90 -5.37 -18.10
CA TRP A 95 -8.05 -6.17 -16.89
C TRP A 95 -8.88 -7.42 -17.15
N ARG A 96 -8.67 -8.43 -16.32
CA ARG A 96 -9.44 -9.67 -16.28
C ARG A 96 -9.68 -10.07 -14.83
N LEU A 97 -10.93 -10.38 -14.50
CA LEU A 97 -11.35 -11.02 -13.27
C LEU A 97 -11.80 -12.44 -13.60
N VAL A 98 -11.19 -13.43 -12.94
CA VAL A 98 -11.62 -14.83 -12.98
C VAL A 98 -12.24 -15.17 -11.63
N GLU A 99 -13.50 -15.53 -11.65
CA GLU A 99 -14.27 -15.92 -10.47
C GLU A 99 -14.02 -17.38 -10.13
N GLU A 100 -14.22 -17.75 -8.87
CA GLU A 100 -14.01 -19.12 -8.37
C GLU A 100 -14.84 -20.14 -9.15
N GLY A 101 -16.09 -19.80 -9.48
CA GLY A 101 -16.97 -20.63 -10.31
C GLY A 101 -16.58 -20.72 -11.80
N GLY A 102 -15.44 -20.16 -12.19
CA GLY A 102 -14.95 -20.14 -13.58
C GLY A 102 -15.52 -19.02 -14.45
N GLY A 103 -16.40 -18.18 -13.89
CA GLY A 103 -16.87 -16.94 -14.52
C GLY A 103 -15.69 -16.03 -14.88
N LYS A 104 -15.79 -15.33 -16.00
CA LYS A 104 -14.75 -14.40 -16.46
C LYS A 104 -15.38 -13.07 -16.82
N ARG A 105 -14.74 -12.01 -16.38
CA ARG A 105 -15.05 -10.63 -16.77
C ARG A 105 -13.76 -9.96 -17.24
N ASP A 106 -13.83 -9.23 -18.32
CA ASP A 106 -12.71 -8.52 -18.91
C ASP A 106 -13.15 -7.09 -19.26
N GLY A 107 -12.20 -6.16 -19.30
CA GLY A 107 -12.49 -4.81 -19.74
C GLY A 107 -11.23 -4.04 -20.11
N THR A 108 -11.45 -2.90 -20.76
CA THR A 108 -10.39 -1.98 -21.12
C THR A 108 -10.82 -0.55 -20.89
N VAL A 109 -10.01 0.22 -20.17
CA VAL A 109 -10.27 1.62 -19.83
C VAL A 109 -9.10 2.50 -20.23
N ALA A 110 -9.35 3.76 -20.59
CA ALA A 110 -8.26 4.72 -20.78
C ALA A 110 -7.68 5.07 -19.41
N VAL A 111 -6.35 5.06 -19.26
CA VAL A 111 -5.72 5.33 -17.96
C VAL A 111 -6.12 6.73 -17.46
N ALA A 112 -6.08 7.73 -18.34
CA ALA A 112 -6.48 9.09 -18.03
C ALA A 112 -7.97 9.28 -17.68
N SER A 113 -8.85 8.29 -17.92
CA SER A 113 -10.27 8.40 -17.52
C SER A 113 -10.55 7.90 -16.10
N LEU A 114 -9.56 7.28 -15.44
CA LEU A 114 -9.70 6.83 -14.05
C LEU A 114 -9.45 7.99 -13.08
N THR A 115 -10.19 8.01 -11.97
CA THR A 115 -10.05 9.04 -10.94
C THR A 115 -8.71 8.91 -10.23
N GLU A 116 -7.90 9.97 -10.25
CA GLU A 116 -6.69 10.07 -9.44
C GLU A 116 -7.06 10.21 -7.96
N THR A 117 -6.51 9.33 -7.13
CA THR A 117 -6.72 9.30 -5.67
C THR A 117 -5.47 9.70 -4.89
N ALA A 118 -4.28 9.46 -5.47
CA ALA A 118 -3.01 9.89 -4.89
C ALA A 118 -1.92 10.04 -5.96
N ARG A 119 -0.83 10.73 -5.61
CA ARG A 119 0.37 10.88 -6.45
C ARG A 119 1.65 10.88 -5.63
N THR A 120 2.74 10.43 -6.24
CA THR A 120 4.08 10.48 -5.65
C THR A 120 5.18 10.63 -6.71
N HIS A 121 6.39 10.97 -6.29
CA HIS A 121 7.59 10.95 -7.13
C HIS A 121 8.55 9.87 -6.62
N ILE A 122 8.95 8.95 -7.50
CA ILE A 122 9.88 7.86 -7.19
C ILE A 122 10.97 7.85 -8.27
N ASP A 123 12.23 7.99 -7.86
CA ASP A 123 13.40 7.97 -8.75
C ASP A 123 13.31 8.93 -9.96
N GLY A 124 12.61 10.07 -9.81
CA GLY A 124 12.41 11.06 -10.87
C GLY A 124 11.23 10.78 -11.80
N GLU A 125 10.47 9.70 -11.57
CA GLU A 125 9.23 9.40 -12.27
C GLU A 125 8.01 9.69 -11.39
N VAL A 126 6.95 10.26 -11.97
CA VAL A 126 5.67 10.47 -11.30
C VAL A 126 4.86 9.17 -11.34
N TRP A 127 4.39 8.74 -10.19
CA TRP A 127 3.47 7.62 -10.05
C TRP A 127 2.12 8.11 -9.53
N ILE A 128 1.05 7.59 -10.10
CA ILE A 128 -0.32 8.03 -9.84
C ILE A 128 -1.17 6.83 -9.44
N GLU A 129 -1.86 6.93 -8.30
CA GLU A 129 -2.86 5.98 -7.87
C GLU A 129 -4.19 6.41 -8.47
N ARG A 130 -4.86 5.47 -9.12
CA ARG A 130 -6.17 5.69 -9.71
C ARG A 130 -7.14 4.59 -9.32
N GLU A 131 -8.42 4.94 -9.22
CA GLU A 131 -9.47 3.96 -8.91
C GLU A 131 -10.01 3.30 -10.19
N LEU A 132 -9.78 1.99 -10.33
CA LEU A 132 -10.46 1.14 -11.30
C LEU A 132 -11.75 0.57 -10.70
N ALA A 133 -12.88 0.94 -11.30
CA ALA A 133 -14.18 0.39 -10.99
C ALA A 133 -14.47 -0.87 -11.81
N ILE A 134 -14.85 -1.96 -11.15
CA ILE A 134 -15.33 -3.17 -11.79
C ILE A 134 -16.71 -3.49 -11.22
N ASP A 135 -17.72 -3.54 -12.09
CA ASP A 135 -19.03 -4.03 -11.69
C ASP A 135 -18.94 -5.53 -11.42
N ILE A 136 -19.33 -5.92 -10.21
CA ILE A 136 -19.37 -7.30 -9.77
C ILE A 136 -20.83 -7.63 -9.45
N GLN A 137 -21.41 -8.58 -10.18
CA GLN A 137 -22.57 -9.28 -9.64
C GLN A 137 -22.03 -10.24 -8.60
N ALA A 138 -22.29 -9.94 -7.34
CA ALA A 138 -22.08 -10.94 -6.31
C ALA A 138 -22.96 -12.16 -6.60
N PRO A 139 -22.49 -13.38 -6.28
CA PRO A 139 -23.39 -14.53 -6.21
C PRO A 139 -24.52 -14.28 -5.20
#